data_AF-A0A367VLL4-F1
#
_entry.id   AF-A0A367VLL4-F1
#
_cell.length_a   1.000
_cell.length_b   1.000
_cell.length_c   1.000
_cell.angle_alpha   90.00
_cell.angle_beta   90.00
_cell.angle_gamma   90.00
#
_symmetry.space_group_name_H-M   'P 1'
#
loop_
_entity.id
_entity.type
_entity.pdbx_description
1 polymer ?
#
loop_
_entity_poly.entity_id
_entity_poly.type
_entity_poly.pdbx_seq_one_letter_code
_entity_poly.pdbx_strand_id
1 'polypeptide(L)'
;MPNQDFPESEAGLIQIPVKLDGKMLVDGIVQDLGTPGMTPVLAIERALEAHIYQAFSGAFSDMLIKPPTIKLHSNYFKRRFASLAELVEIGYETWYFEVTIATRPENGFDKVMLAATDLELIPISYGWGVSRVHQVKVKKLKKQTNHLVRINHIRVGAAVIRIIMDRLIETPPVQPMIANFDPVTGSRGMRIVSFDHMVSGQKSLCECARTFHSSLPAPTDRDGSHFTALGEYLSQCNYKLDICHICIAKSLPEDKRYGRSIETNFKVYVDQVMCDRGVDNRTAQAEVMHVLGLSRWQRESELYGIVRDLFPDYKVLREASPEWLGRMRIDIYVPDLGLAVEYQGEQHYRPVTAFGGEDAHSKVVERDRLKRQLCARNNVEVVDFRFDAPITKTAVKSRLRRFLESDQ
;
A
#
# COMPACT_ATOMS: atom_id res chain seq x y z
N MET A 1 26.56 -9.75 -36.94
CA MET A 1 26.98 -8.47 -37.55
C MET A 1 26.32 -8.37 -38.90
N PRO A 2 25.48 -7.35 -39.09
CA PRO A 2 25.84 -6.28 -40.01
C PRO A 2 25.89 -4.92 -39.29
N ASN A 3 26.87 -4.11 -39.69
CA ASN A 3 27.06 -2.72 -39.27
C ASN A 3 25.77 -1.93 -39.50
N GLN A 4 25.26 -1.31 -38.44
CA GLN A 4 24.38 -0.15 -38.57
C GLN A 4 25.26 1.08 -38.41
N ASP A 5 25.42 1.81 -39.50
CA ASP A 5 26.07 3.11 -39.52
C ASP A 5 25.30 4.07 -38.61
N PHE A 6 25.94 4.47 -37.50
CA PHE A 6 25.49 5.56 -36.67
C PHE A 6 25.94 6.87 -37.32
N PRO A 7 25.05 7.84 -37.59
CA PRO A 7 25.46 9.14 -38.09
C PRO A 7 26.33 9.85 -37.05
N GLU A 8 27.45 10.41 -37.53
CA GLU A 8 28.45 11.13 -36.74
C GLU A 8 27.89 12.40 -36.06
N SER A 9 28.15 12.47 -34.76
CA SER A 9 28.32 13.64 -33.87
C SER A 9 27.31 14.81 -33.95
N GLU A 10 26.29 14.76 -33.09
CA GLU A 10 25.83 15.97 -32.38
C GLU A 10 26.63 16.10 -31.07
N ALA A 11 27.41 17.18 -30.96
CA ALA A 11 28.19 17.48 -29.75
C ALA A 11 27.28 17.67 -28.51
N GLY A 12 27.57 16.92 -27.44
CA GLY A 12 27.19 17.30 -26.06
C GLY A 12 26.01 16.59 -25.39
N LEU A 13 25.40 15.57 -26.00
CA LEU A 13 24.33 14.81 -25.34
C LEU A 13 24.92 13.71 -24.44
N ILE A 14 24.91 13.93 -23.13
CA ILE A 14 25.20 12.87 -22.14
C ILE A 14 24.14 11.77 -22.29
N GLN A 15 24.54 10.60 -22.80
CA GLN A 15 23.71 9.40 -22.90
C GLN A 15 24.19 8.38 -21.87
N ILE A 16 23.38 8.14 -20.84
CA ILE A 16 23.74 7.23 -19.74
C ILE A 16 22.99 5.91 -19.91
N PRO A 17 23.70 4.77 -20.04
CA PRO A 17 23.08 3.47 -20.13
C PRO A 17 22.61 2.99 -18.75
N VAL A 18 21.35 2.57 -18.68
CA VAL A 18 20.73 1.95 -17.50
C VAL A 18 20.22 0.58 -17.92
N LYS A 19 20.74 -0.48 -17.29
CA LYS A 19 20.35 -1.86 -17.55
C LYS A 19 19.37 -2.34 -16.49
N LEU A 20 18.25 -2.89 -16.93
CA LEU A 20 17.24 -3.52 -16.08
C LEU A 20 17.20 -5.01 -16.38
N ASP A 21 17.13 -5.85 -15.35
CA ASP A 21 17.19 -7.31 -15.48
C ASP A 21 16.11 -7.92 -14.59
N GLY A 22 15.18 -8.66 -15.18
CA GLY A 22 14.09 -9.31 -14.49
C GLY A 22 14.55 -10.40 -13.52
N LYS A 23 15.71 -11.04 -13.75
CA LYS A 23 16.26 -12.06 -12.84
C LYS A 23 16.70 -11.46 -11.51
N MET A 24 17.09 -10.18 -11.49
CA MET A 24 17.46 -9.48 -10.26
C MET A 24 16.27 -9.25 -9.31
N LEU A 25 15.04 -9.47 -9.78
CA LEU A 25 13.84 -9.38 -8.96
C LEU A 25 13.60 -10.65 -8.11
N VAL A 26 14.10 -11.80 -8.58
CA VAL A 26 13.70 -13.12 -8.08
C VAL A 26 13.99 -13.30 -6.59
N ASP A 27 15.23 -13.07 -6.16
CA ASP A 27 15.62 -13.33 -4.76
C ASP A 27 14.89 -12.41 -3.79
N GLY A 28 14.73 -11.12 -4.16
CA GLY A 28 13.96 -10.16 -3.37
C GLY A 28 12.48 -10.55 -3.25
N ILE A 29 11.87 -11.04 -4.33
CA ILE A 29 10.47 -11.50 -4.33
C ILE A 29 10.32 -12.76 -3.46
N VAL A 30 11.19 -13.76 -3.63
CA VAL A 30 11.14 -15.01 -2.85
C VAL A 30 11.30 -14.71 -1.36
N GLN A 31 12.23 -13.81 -0.99
CA GLN A 31 12.42 -13.38 0.38
C GLN A 31 11.17 -12.66 0.93
N ASP A 32 10.63 -11.69 0.18
CA ASP A 32 9.45 -10.93 0.59
C ASP A 32 8.23 -11.85 0.77
N LEU A 33 8.05 -12.87 -0.08
CA LEU A 33 6.95 -13.84 0.00
C LEU A 33 7.02 -14.77 1.20
N GLY A 34 8.18 -14.86 1.88
CA GLY A 34 8.29 -15.49 3.19
C GLY A 34 7.71 -14.64 4.33
N THR A 35 7.37 -13.36 4.08
CA THR A 35 6.88 -12.44 5.10
C THR A 35 5.36 -12.51 5.25
N PRO A 36 4.82 -12.56 6.48
CA PRO A 36 3.38 -12.59 6.70
C PRO A 36 2.62 -11.44 6.01
N GLY A 37 1.55 -11.78 5.30
CA GLY A 37 0.70 -10.83 4.59
C GLY A 37 1.27 -10.26 3.29
N MET A 38 2.46 -10.68 2.85
CA MET A 38 2.99 -10.28 1.55
C MET A 38 2.23 -10.97 0.41
N THR A 39 1.83 -10.20 -0.61
CA THR A 39 1.23 -10.75 -1.83
C THR A 39 2.26 -10.80 -2.97
N PRO A 40 2.11 -11.72 -3.95
CA PRO A 40 2.97 -11.77 -5.14
C PRO A 40 3.11 -10.41 -5.84
N VAL A 41 2.00 -9.69 -5.99
CA VAL A 41 1.98 -8.37 -6.63
C VAL A 41 2.78 -7.34 -5.83
N LEU A 42 2.61 -7.27 -4.50
CA LEU A 42 3.37 -6.35 -3.66
C LEU A 42 4.86 -6.68 -3.63
N ALA A 43 5.22 -7.96 -3.60
CA ALA A 43 6.61 -8.41 -3.65
C ALA A 43 7.27 -8.01 -5.00
N ILE A 44 6.57 -8.21 -6.12
CA ILE A 44 7.06 -7.77 -7.45
C ILE A 44 7.27 -6.25 -7.47
N GLU A 45 6.30 -5.47 -6.96
CA GLU A 45 6.41 -4.00 -6.92
C GLU A 45 7.61 -3.53 -6.10
N ARG A 46 7.81 -4.11 -4.91
CA ARG A 46 8.94 -3.78 -4.04
C ARG A 46 10.28 -4.14 -4.66
N ALA A 47 10.38 -5.33 -5.25
CA ALA A 47 11.59 -5.77 -5.95
C ALA A 47 11.88 -4.89 -7.17
N LEU A 48 10.85 -4.48 -7.92
CA LEU A 48 10.99 -3.58 -9.06
C LEU A 48 11.47 -2.19 -8.63
N GLU A 49 10.89 -1.64 -7.56
CA GLU A 49 11.36 -0.38 -6.97
C GLU A 49 12.81 -0.45 -6.52
N ALA A 50 13.19 -1.52 -5.82
CA ALA A 50 14.56 -1.74 -5.39
C ALA A 50 15.53 -1.89 -6.58
N HIS A 51 15.19 -2.71 -7.57
CA HIS A 51 16.04 -2.95 -8.73
C HIS A 51 16.25 -1.68 -9.57
N ILE A 52 15.18 -0.95 -9.85
CA ILE A 52 15.27 0.32 -10.60
C ILE A 52 16.05 1.35 -9.78
N TYR A 53 15.82 1.46 -8.46
CA TYR A 53 16.62 2.32 -7.60
C TYR A 53 18.11 2.00 -7.70
N GLN A 54 18.50 0.73 -7.62
CA GLN A 54 19.90 0.31 -7.69
C GLN A 54 20.50 0.56 -9.08
N ALA A 55 19.77 0.23 -10.14
CA ALA A 55 20.23 0.43 -11.52
C ALA A 55 20.52 1.91 -11.81
N PHE A 56 19.62 2.81 -11.40
CA PHE A 56 19.82 4.25 -11.56
C PHE A 56 20.85 4.82 -10.59
N SER A 57 20.92 4.33 -9.35
CA SER A 57 21.96 4.78 -8.40
C SER A 57 23.36 4.44 -8.88
N GLY A 58 23.55 3.23 -9.43
CA GLY A 58 24.81 2.80 -10.02
C GLY A 58 25.17 3.58 -11.27
N ALA A 59 24.23 3.69 -12.22
CA ALA A 59 24.47 4.35 -13.51
C ALA A 59 24.75 5.86 -13.39
N PHE A 60 24.25 6.52 -12.34
CA PHE A 60 24.42 7.95 -12.11
C PHE A 60 25.30 8.28 -10.89
N SER A 61 26.02 7.31 -10.35
CA SER A 61 26.79 7.43 -9.10
C SER A 61 27.68 8.68 -9.03
N ASP A 62 28.41 9.00 -10.10
CA ASP A 62 29.30 10.17 -10.16
C ASP A 62 28.59 11.52 -10.37
N MET A 63 27.30 11.50 -10.72
CA MET A 63 26.54 12.68 -11.10
C MET A 63 25.46 13.07 -10.07
N LEU A 64 25.08 12.14 -9.20
CA LEU A 64 24.04 12.33 -8.19
C LEU A 64 24.50 13.29 -7.10
N ILE A 65 23.69 14.31 -6.81
CA ILE A 65 23.88 15.16 -5.62
C ILE A 65 23.09 14.65 -4.40
N LYS A 66 22.15 13.74 -4.63
CA LYS A 66 21.36 13.03 -3.61
C LYS A 66 20.81 11.73 -4.22
N PRO A 67 20.43 10.74 -3.38
CA PRO A 67 19.84 9.50 -3.87
C PRO A 67 18.65 9.75 -4.80
N PRO A 68 18.47 8.93 -5.85
CA PRO A 68 17.30 9.03 -6.71
C PRO A 68 16.04 8.69 -5.91
N THR A 69 14.92 9.31 -6.27
CA THR A 69 13.62 8.97 -5.69
C THR A 69 12.78 8.23 -6.71
N ILE A 70 12.16 7.15 -6.26
CA ILE A 70 11.32 6.27 -7.06
C ILE A 70 9.85 6.50 -6.73
N LYS A 71 8.99 6.37 -7.73
CA LYS A 71 7.54 6.37 -7.55
C LYS A 71 6.87 5.40 -8.49
N LEU A 72 6.30 4.33 -7.92
CA LEU A 72 5.41 3.41 -8.59
C LEU A 72 3.93 3.83 -8.38
N HIS A 73 3.11 3.59 -9.40
CA HIS A 73 1.67 3.85 -9.37
C HIS A 73 0.89 2.53 -9.27
N SER A 74 0.63 2.05 -8.04
CA SER A 74 0.04 0.72 -7.78
C SER A 74 -1.38 0.52 -8.31
N ASN A 75 -2.08 1.61 -8.66
CA ASN A 75 -3.46 1.58 -9.14
C ASN A 75 -3.62 1.03 -10.56
N TYR A 76 -2.55 0.87 -11.33
CA TYR A 76 -2.64 0.37 -12.70
C TYR A 76 -2.91 -1.13 -12.75
N PHE A 77 -2.19 -1.92 -11.95
CA PHE A 77 -2.44 -3.36 -11.88
C PHE A 77 -3.62 -3.64 -10.95
N LYS A 78 -4.77 -4.03 -11.52
CA LYS A 78 -6.02 -4.18 -10.75
C LYS A 78 -6.10 -5.46 -9.92
N ARG A 79 -5.45 -6.55 -10.36
CA ARG A 79 -5.52 -7.86 -9.69
C ARG A 79 -4.57 -7.93 -8.49
N ARG A 80 -4.80 -7.12 -7.46
CA ARG A 80 -3.89 -6.90 -6.32
C ARG A 80 -3.54 -8.15 -5.51
N PHE A 81 -4.40 -9.16 -5.58
CA PHE A 81 -4.27 -10.42 -4.86
C PHE A 81 -3.99 -11.61 -5.80
N ALA A 82 -3.56 -11.36 -7.03
CA ALA A 82 -3.22 -12.43 -7.97
C ALA A 82 -2.15 -13.35 -7.38
N SER A 83 -2.38 -14.66 -7.51
CA SER A 83 -1.40 -15.70 -7.19
C SER A 83 -0.29 -15.75 -8.25
N LEU A 84 0.81 -16.44 -7.96
CA LEU A 84 1.86 -16.72 -8.95
C LEU A 84 1.32 -17.55 -10.12
N ALA A 85 0.50 -18.57 -9.87
CA ALA A 85 -0.16 -19.34 -10.93
C ALA A 85 -0.97 -18.42 -11.87
N GLU A 86 -1.71 -17.46 -11.32
CA GLU A 86 -2.42 -16.48 -12.14
C GLU A 86 -1.47 -15.54 -12.89
N LEU A 87 -0.45 -15.01 -12.21
CA LEU A 87 0.53 -14.10 -12.79
C LEU A 87 1.36 -14.76 -13.90
N VAL A 88 1.59 -16.08 -13.87
CA VAL A 88 2.23 -16.81 -14.99
C VAL A 88 1.41 -16.65 -16.28
N GLU A 89 0.08 -16.64 -16.19
CA GLU A 89 -0.80 -16.52 -17.35
C GLU A 89 -0.88 -15.08 -17.87
N ILE A 90 -1.03 -14.11 -16.97
CA ILE A 90 -1.32 -12.72 -17.36
C ILE A 90 -0.09 -11.81 -17.39
N GLY A 91 0.96 -12.15 -16.65
CA GLY A 91 2.09 -11.28 -16.33
C GLY A 91 1.74 -10.21 -15.29
N TYR A 92 2.76 -9.52 -14.79
CA TYR A 92 2.56 -8.27 -14.04
C TYR A 92 2.88 -7.07 -14.95
N GLU A 93 2.05 -6.04 -14.90
CA GLU A 93 2.21 -4.82 -15.69
C GLU A 93 2.04 -3.56 -14.84
N THR A 94 2.87 -2.55 -15.12
CA THR A 94 2.75 -1.23 -14.49
C THR A 94 3.14 -0.11 -15.45
N TRP A 95 2.55 1.07 -15.26
CA TRP A 95 2.69 2.20 -16.17
C TRP A 95 3.25 3.43 -15.47
N TYR A 96 3.96 4.23 -16.25
CA TYR A 96 4.50 5.54 -15.86
C TYR A 96 5.30 5.49 -14.57
N PHE A 97 6.18 4.50 -14.45
CA PHE A 97 7.10 4.40 -13.33
C PHE A 97 8.08 5.58 -13.36
N GLU A 98 8.18 6.33 -12.26
CA GLU A 98 8.92 7.59 -12.21
C GLU A 98 10.21 7.47 -11.38
N VAL A 99 11.33 7.90 -11.96
CA VAL A 99 12.63 8.05 -11.30
C VAL A 99 13.02 9.52 -11.35
N THR A 100 13.24 10.14 -10.19
CA THR A 100 13.75 11.50 -10.11
C THR A 100 15.22 11.50 -9.71
N ILE A 101 16.04 12.11 -10.56
CA ILE A 101 17.49 12.21 -10.43
C ILE A 101 17.82 13.68 -10.23
N ALA A 102 18.69 13.99 -9.28
CA ALA A 102 19.19 15.33 -9.08
C ALA A 102 20.69 15.34 -9.34
N THR A 103 21.12 16.25 -10.21
CA THR A 103 22.52 16.43 -10.64
C THR A 103 22.96 17.86 -10.38
N ARG A 104 24.27 18.12 -10.40
CA ARG A 104 24.77 19.50 -10.49
C ARG A 104 24.34 20.13 -11.83
N PRO A 105 24.16 21.46 -11.93
CA PRO A 105 23.71 22.11 -13.16
C PRO A 105 24.51 21.73 -14.42
N GLU A 106 25.84 21.61 -14.28
CA GLU A 106 26.80 21.21 -15.31
C GLU A 106 26.68 19.75 -15.77
N ASN A 107 26.08 18.89 -14.94
CA ASN A 107 25.90 17.46 -15.18
C ASN A 107 24.47 17.12 -15.66
N GLY A 108 23.74 18.11 -16.20
CA GLY A 108 22.41 17.89 -16.75
C GLY A 108 22.42 16.98 -17.99
N PHE A 109 21.40 16.13 -18.14
CA PHE A 109 21.22 15.28 -19.32
C PHE A 109 19.77 15.36 -19.83
N ASP A 110 19.57 15.12 -21.13
CA ASP A 110 18.25 15.14 -21.77
C ASP A 110 17.78 13.76 -22.26
N LYS A 111 18.66 12.75 -22.24
CA LYS A 111 18.38 11.39 -22.73
C LYS A 111 18.95 10.33 -21.77
N VAL A 112 18.26 9.19 -21.67
CA VAL A 112 18.72 7.98 -20.96
C VAL A 112 18.57 6.79 -21.90
N MET A 113 19.54 5.88 -21.90
CA MET A 113 19.42 4.64 -22.68
C MET A 113 19.00 3.51 -21.76
N LEU A 114 17.74 3.07 -21.86
CA LEU A 114 17.23 1.93 -21.12
C LEU A 114 17.39 0.66 -21.93
N ALA A 115 18.09 -0.33 -21.36
CA ALA A 115 18.15 -1.69 -21.86
C ALA A 115 17.50 -2.63 -20.84
N ALA A 116 16.79 -3.64 -21.32
CA ALA A 116 16.12 -4.62 -20.47
C ALA A 116 16.47 -6.06 -20.88
N THR A 117 16.56 -6.95 -19.91
CA THR A 117 16.73 -8.40 -20.08
C THR A 117 15.80 -9.10 -19.10
N ASP A 118 15.15 -10.19 -19.50
CA ASP A 118 14.16 -10.93 -18.68
C ASP A 118 13.00 -10.06 -18.11
N LEU A 119 12.85 -8.83 -18.60
CA LEU A 119 11.71 -7.95 -18.39
C LEU A 119 11.46 -7.14 -19.67
N GLU A 120 10.25 -6.64 -19.84
CA GLU A 120 9.85 -5.93 -21.05
C GLU A 120 9.62 -4.45 -20.77
N LEU A 121 10.17 -3.61 -21.64
CA LEU A 121 9.92 -2.17 -21.68
C LEU A 121 9.09 -1.84 -22.91
N ILE A 122 7.78 -1.71 -22.73
CA ILE A 122 6.84 -1.61 -23.84
C ILE A 122 6.65 -0.13 -24.21
N PRO A 123 6.86 0.26 -25.48
CA PRO A 123 6.75 1.66 -25.84
C PRO A 123 5.28 2.08 -26.01
N ILE A 124 4.97 3.32 -25.64
CA ILE A 124 3.64 3.93 -25.87
C ILE A 124 3.70 4.73 -27.18
N SER A 125 2.72 4.49 -28.04
CA SER A 125 2.49 5.27 -29.26
C SER A 125 1.78 6.59 -28.94
N TYR A 126 2.33 7.69 -29.43
CA TYR A 126 1.76 9.04 -29.30
C TYR A 126 1.11 9.52 -30.61
N GLY A 127 0.91 8.61 -31.57
CA GLY A 127 0.51 8.95 -32.93
C GLY A 127 1.69 9.41 -33.80
N TRP A 128 1.44 9.61 -35.09
CA TRP A 128 2.44 10.12 -36.05
C TRP A 128 3.73 9.30 -36.15
N GLY A 129 3.65 7.99 -35.91
CA GLY A 129 4.81 7.10 -35.91
C GLY A 129 5.75 7.24 -34.71
N VAL A 130 5.43 8.09 -33.72
CA VAL A 130 6.26 8.29 -32.53
C VAL A 130 5.89 7.28 -31.45
N SER A 131 6.82 6.38 -31.13
CA SER A 131 6.69 5.43 -30.03
C SER A 131 7.86 5.58 -29.06
N ARG A 132 7.59 5.63 -27.75
CA ARG A 132 8.64 5.85 -26.73
C ARG A 132 8.52 4.87 -25.57
N VAL A 133 9.65 4.27 -25.20
CA VAL A 133 9.80 3.45 -23.99
C VAL A 133 9.82 4.30 -22.72
N HIS A 134 10.39 5.50 -22.79
CA HIS A 134 10.48 6.40 -21.66
C HIS A 134 10.41 7.87 -22.10
N GLN A 135 10.25 8.75 -21.12
CA GLN A 135 10.32 10.20 -21.29
C GLN A 135 11.24 10.79 -20.23
N VAL A 136 12.02 11.81 -20.60
CA VAL A 136 12.80 12.60 -19.64
C VAL A 136 12.23 14.01 -19.60
N LYS A 137 11.94 14.51 -18.39
CA LYS A 137 11.60 15.91 -18.17
C LYS A 137 12.67 16.56 -17.31
N VAL A 138 13.20 17.68 -17.77
CA VAL A 138 14.31 18.39 -17.11
C VAL A 138 13.79 19.69 -16.49
N LYS A 139 14.17 19.93 -15.23
CA LYS A 139 13.92 21.18 -14.52
C LYS A 139 15.22 21.73 -13.95
N LYS A 140 15.74 22.79 -14.57
CA LYS A 140 16.95 23.49 -14.13
C LYS A 140 16.63 24.39 -12.93
N LEU A 141 17.44 24.32 -11.88
CA LEU A 141 17.37 25.16 -10.67
C LEU A 141 18.74 25.82 -10.42
N LYS A 142 18.80 26.78 -9.50
CA LYS A 142 20.04 27.53 -9.20
C LYS A 142 21.22 26.63 -8.77
N LYS A 143 20.96 25.61 -7.95
CA LYS A 143 21.99 24.73 -7.37
C LYS A 143 22.01 23.31 -7.94
N GLN A 144 21.03 22.95 -8.76
CA GLN A 144 20.88 21.57 -9.26
C GLN A 144 20.00 21.51 -10.51
N THR A 145 20.10 20.42 -11.26
CA THR A 145 19.15 20.06 -12.31
C THR A 145 18.40 18.80 -11.90
N ASN A 146 17.06 18.86 -11.88
CA ASN A 146 16.20 17.72 -11.63
C ASN A 146 15.77 17.08 -12.95
N HIS A 147 15.89 15.76 -13.02
CA HIS A 147 15.49 14.96 -14.17
C HIS A 147 14.43 13.96 -13.72
N LEU A 148 13.25 14.02 -14.32
CA LEU A 148 12.20 13.03 -14.13
C LEU A 148 12.23 12.07 -15.32
N VAL A 149 12.75 10.88 -15.10
CA VAL A 149 12.73 9.78 -16.05
C VAL A 149 11.46 8.96 -15.79
N ARG A 150 10.53 8.99 -16.74
CA ARG A 150 9.29 8.21 -16.70
C ARG A 150 9.41 7.03 -17.65
N ILE A 151 9.42 5.81 -17.10
CA ILE A 151 9.35 4.57 -17.87
C ILE A 151 7.87 4.29 -18.16
N ASN A 152 7.50 4.19 -19.44
CA ASN A 152 6.11 4.26 -19.85
C ASN A 152 5.30 3.02 -19.49
N HIS A 153 5.84 1.83 -19.75
CA HIS A 153 5.18 0.56 -19.46
C HIS A 153 6.26 -0.50 -19.19
N ILE A 154 6.17 -1.15 -18.02
CA ILE A 154 7.04 -2.25 -17.62
C ILE A 154 6.16 -3.50 -17.48
N ARG A 155 6.59 -4.59 -18.10
CA ARG A 155 5.97 -5.90 -17.94
C ARG A 155 6.99 -6.91 -17.40
N VAL A 156 6.62 -7.59 -16.31
CA VAL A 156 7.32 -8.76 -15.79
C VAL A 156 6.59 -9.99 -16.30
N GLY A 157 7.24 -10.69 -17.23
CA GLY A 157 6.65 -11.81 -17.96
C GLY A 157 6.70 -13.14 -17.21
N ALA A 158 6.04 -14.15 -17.79
CA ALA A 158 5.89 -15.48 -17.23
C ALA A 158 7.23 -16.17 -16.88
N ALA A 159 8.31 -15.91 -17.62
CA ALA A 159 9.61 -16.54 -17.39
C ALA A 159 10.16 -16.25 -15.99
N VAL A 160 10.18 -14.98 -15.58
CA VAL A 160 10.64 -14.58 -14.23
C VAL A 160 9.70 -15.12 -13.16
N ILE A 161 8.38 -15.05 -13.40
CA ILE A 161 7.38 -15.52 -12.44
C ILE A 161 7.49 -17.04 -12.23
N ARG A 162 7.78 -17.83 -13.27
CA ARG A 162 8.02 -19.27 -13.15
C ARG A 162 9.25 -19.58 -12.31
N ILE A 163 10.35 -18.85 -12.47
CA ILE A 163 11.55 -19.03 -11.62
C ILE A 163 11.19 -18.81 -10.14
N ILE A 164 10.41 -17.78 -9.83
CA ILE A 164 9.94 -17.51 -8.45
C ILE A 164 9.06 -18.66 -7.96
N MET A 165 8.13 -19.11 -8.80
CA MET A 165 7.23 -20.22 -8.49
C MET A 165 7.99 -21.51 -8.19
N ASP A 166 8.97 -21.88 -9.02
CA ASP A 166 9.81 -23.07 -8.85
C ASP A 166 10.58 -23.01 -7.53
N ARG A 167 11.18 -21.85 -7.20
CA ARG A 167 11.91 -21.65 -5.94
C ARG A 167 11.03 -21.84 -4.70
N LEU A 168 9.78 -21.37 -4.75
CA LEU A 168 8.81 -21.54 -3.66
C LEU A 168 8.19 -22.94 -3.62
N ILE A 169 8.22 -23.70 -4.73
CA ILE A 169 7.85 -25.12 -4.70
C ILE A 169 8.97 -25.93 -4.03
N GLU A 170 10.23 -25.63 -4.36
CA GLU A 170 11.40 -26.27 -3.74
C GLU A 170 11.53 -25.93 -2.25
N THR A 171 11.29 -24.66 -1.89
CA THR A 171 11.34 -24.17 -0.50
C THR A 171 10.06 -23.43 -0.16
N PRO A 172 8.98 -24.14 0.23
CA PRO A 172 7.70 -23.52 0.53
C PRO A 172 7.76 -22.59 1.74
N PRO A 173 7.06 -21.43 1.70
CA PRO A 173 6.93 -20.58 2.86
C PRO A 173 6.08 -21.28 3.93
N VAL A 174 6.39 -21.03 5.21
CA VAL A 174 5.63 -21.58 6.35
C VAL A 174 4.15 -21.22 6.27
N GLN A 175 3.83 -20.04 5.73
CA GLN A 175 2.48 -19.60 5.44
C GLN A 175 2.36 -19.22 3.96
N PRO A 176 1.78 -20.07 3.11
CA PRO A 176 1.59 -19.78 1.69
C PRO A 176 0.27 -19.04 1.39
N MET A 177 -0.60 -18.82 2.38
CA MET A 177 -1.93 -18.25 2.15
C MET A 177 -1.90 -16.72 2.18
N ILE A 178 -2.51 -16.09 1.17
CA ILE A 178 -2.77 -14.65 1.10
C ILE A 178 -4.24 -14.37 1.38
N ALA A 179 -4.53 -13.31 2.15
CA ALA A 179 -5.89 -12.83 2.30
C ALA A 179 -6.27 -11.98 1.07
N ASN A 180 -7.20 -12.48 0.26
CA ASN A 180 -7.74 -11.78 -0.88
C ASN A 180 -9.03 -11.07 -0.48
N PHE A 181 -8.94 -9.74 -0.39
CA PHE A 181 -10.02 -8.86 0.06
C PHE A 181 -10.92 -8.35 -1.08
N ASP A 182 -10.61 -8.71 -2.33
CA ASP A 182 -11.41 -8.37 -3.51
C ASP A 182 -11.50 -9.58 -4.47
N PRO A 183 -12.03 -10.72 -4.00
CA PRO A 183 -12.06 -11.96 -4.80
C PRO A 183 -13.00 -11.87 -6.01
N VAL A 184 -14.02 -11.02 -5.95
CA VAL A 184 -15.00 -10.79 -7.01
C VAL A 184 -15.19 -9.28 -7.17
N THR A 185 -14.44 -8.70 -8.11
CA THR A 185 -14.50 -7.26 -8.40
C THR A 185 -15.94 -6.81 -8.68
N GLY A 186 -16.41 -5.84 -7.90
CA GLY A 186 -17.73 -5.23 -8.15
C GLY A 186 -18.92 -6.04 -7.65
N SER A 187 -18.76 -6.92 -6.65
CA SER A 187 -19.91 -7.41 -5.88
C SER A 187 -20.66 -6.20 -5.32
N ARG A 188 -21.89 -5.94 -5.80
CA ARG A 188 -22.72 -4.80 -5.39
C ARG A 188 -23.09 -4.88 -3.90
N GLY A 189 -22.15 -4.51 -3.02
CA GLY A 189 -22.35 -4.40 -1.58
C GLY A 189 -22.19 -5.67 -0.76
N MET A 190 -21.76 -6.80 -1.33
CA MET A 190 -21.53 -8.05 -0.58
C MET A 190 -20.05 -8.36 -0.54
N ARG A 191 -19.42 -8.02 0.57
CA ARG A 191 -17.99 -8.19 0.78
C ARG A 191 -17.74 -9.59 1.31
N ILE A 192 -16.80 -10.28 0.67
CA ILE A 192 -16.28 -11.56 1.12
C ILE A 192 -14.76 -11.49 1.12
N VAL A 193 -14.12 -12.41 1.82
CA VAL A 193 -12.66 -12.57 1.82
C VAL A 193 -12.35 -14.04 1.59
N SER A 194 -11.44 -14.29 0.65
CA SER A 194 -10.86 -15.60 0.45
C SER A 194 -9.41 -15.63 0.94
N PHE A 195 -8.91 -16.84 1.05
CA PHE A 195 -7.54 -17.14 1.41
C PHE A 195 -6.98 -17.99 0.30
N ASP A 196 -6.16 -17.38 -0.54
CA ASP A 196 -5.68 -17.99 -1.77
C ASP A 196 -4.24 -18.48 -1.53
N HIS A 197 -3.91 -19.67 -2.03
CA HIS A 197 -2.55 -20.16 -1.97
C HIS A 197 -1.69 -19.40 -2.98
N MET A 198 -0.66 -18.69 -2.52
CA MET A 198 0.11 -17.75 -3.37
C MET A 198 0.80 -18.43 -4.55
N VAL A 199 1.19 -19.71 -4.42
CA VAL A 199 1.83 -20.48 -5.50
C VAL A 199 0.80 -21.11 -6.44
N SER A 200 -0.02 -22.05 -5.94
CA SER A 200 -0.97 -22.83 -6.76
C SER A 200 -2.23 -22.10 -7.20
N GLY A 201 -2.58 -20.96 -6.56
CA GLY A 201 -3.84 -20.27 -6.80
C GLY A 201 -5.07 -20.97 -6.21
N GLN A 202 -4.89 -22.03 -5.41
CA GLN A 202 -6.01 -22.71 -4.75
C GLN A 202 -6.73 -21.74 -3.81
N LYS A 203 -8.02 -21.51 -4.07
CA LYS A 203 -8.88 -20.60 -3.30
C LYS A 203 -9.49 -21.32 -2.11
N SER A 204 -9.46 -20.67 -0.95
CA SER A 204 -10.09 -21.18 0.27
C SER A 204 -10.97 -20.13 0.94
N LEU A 205 -12.02 -20.57 1.62
CA LEU A 205 -12.89 -19.75 2.45
C LEU A 205 -12.86 -20.29 3.88
N CYS A 206 -13.16 -19.44 4.86
CA CYS A 206 -13.28 -19.92 6.23
C CYS A 206 -14.64 -20.56 6.46
N GLU A 207 -14.65 -21.70 7.16
CA GLU A 207 -15.86 -22.44 7.52
C GLU A 207 -16.88 -21.57 8.25
N CYS A 208 -16.43 -20.63 9.08
CA CYS A 208 -17.31 -19.71 9.81
C CYS A 208 -18.20 -18.84 8.89
N ALA A 209 -17.81 -18.64 7.63
CA ALA A 209 -18.54 -17.82 6.67
C ALA A 209 -19.53 -18.65 5.83
N ARG A 210 -19.58 -19.98 5.98
CA ARG A 210 -20.41 -20.86 5.13
C ARG A 210 -21.89 -20.49 5.20
N THR A 211 -22.42 -20.22 6.39
CA THR A 211 -23.82 -19.81 6.57
C THR A 211 -24.14 -18.54 5.79
N PHE A 212 -23.30 -17.51 5.95
CA PHE A 212 -23.42 -16.28 5.18
C PHE A 212 -23.35 -16.54 3.68
N HIS A 213 -22.36 -17.29 3.20
CA HIS A 213 -22.20 -17.59 1.77
C HIS A 213 -23.40 -18.37 1.19
N SER A 214 -23.98 -19.30 1.96
CA SER A 214 -25.18 -20.05 1.56
C SER A 214 -26.47 -19.22 1.60
N SER A 215 -26.49 -18.13 2.37
CA SER A 215 -27.61 -17.19 2.41
C SER A 215 -27.64 -16.21 1.24
N LEU A 216 -26.55 -16.14 0.46
CA LEU A 216 -26.45 -15.21 -0.66
C LEU A 216 -27.46 -15.60 -1.76
N PRO A 217 -28.10 -14.61 -2.41
CA PRO A 217 -29.11 -14.88 -3.43
C PRO A 217 -28.54 -15.73 -4.57
N ALA A 218 -29.28 -16.75 -5.00
CA ALA A 218 -28.99 -17.44 -6.24
C ALA A 218 -29.17 -16.46 -7.41
N PRO A 219 -28.30 -16.48 -8.43
CA PRO A 219 -28.44 -15.61 -9.58
C PRO A 219 -29.78 -15.85 -10.28
N THR A 220 -30.59 -14.80 -10.45
CA THR A 220 -31.78 -14.85 -11.32
C THR A 220 -31.45 -14.28 -12.70
N ASP A 221 -32.23 -14.62 -13.73
CA ASP A 221 -32.03 -14.11 -15.11
C ASP A 221 -32.08 -12.57 -15.22
N ARG A 222 -32.55 -11.87 -14.18
CA ARG A 222 -32.62 -10.40 -14.09
C ARG A 222 -31.49 -9.79 -13.26
N ASP A 223 -30.79 -10.59 -12.47
CA ASP A 223 -29.65 -10.18 -11.67
C ASP A 223 -28.42 -10.23 -12.57
N GLY A 224 -28.00 -9.08 -13.10
CA GLY A 224 -26.86 -9.00 -14.03
C GLY A 224 -25.60 -9.75 -13.55
N SER A 225 -24.62 -9.91 -14.46
CA SER A 225 -23.41 -10.77 -14.38
C SER A 225 -22.67 -10.96 -13.05
N HIS A 226 -22.86 -10.09 -12.05
CA HIS A 226 -22.15 -10.10 -10.77
C HIS A 226 -22.56 -11.20 -9.79
N PHE A 227 -23.85 -11.52 -9.65
CA PHE A 227 -24.28 -12.59 -8.74
C PHE A 227 -23.87 -13.96 -9.26
N THR A 228 -23.92 -14.14 -10.59
CA THR A 228 -23.39 -15.32 -11.27
C THR A 228 -21.89 -15.48 -11.02
N ALA A 229 -21.11 -14.41 -11.18
CA ALA A 229 -19.67 -14.43 -10.92
C ALA A 229 -19.34 -14.78 -9.46
N LEU A 230 -20.14 -14.31 -8.49
CA LEU A 230 -19.94 -14.64 -7.08
C LEU A 230 -20.27 -16.11 -6.80
N GLY A 231 -21.38 -16.63 -7.32
CA GLY A 231 -21.74 -18.05 -7.19
C GLY A 231 -20.69 -18.98 -7.82
N GLU A 232 -20.21 -18.64 -9.02
CA GLU A 232 -19.10 -19.34 -9.69
C GLU A 232 -17.80 -19.28 -8.90
N TYR A 233 -17.50 -18.12 -8.29
CA TYR A 233 -16.31 -17.99 -7.45
C TYR A 233 -16.41 -18.87 -6.20
N LEU A 234 -17.54 -18.85 -5.50
CA LEU A 234 -17.78 -19.64 -4.29
C LEU A 234 -17.72 -21.15 -4.57
N SER A 235 -18.22 -21.61 -5.71
CA SER A 235 -18.19 -23.04 -6.08
C SER A 235 -16.78 -23.57 -6.36
N GLN A 236 -15.83 -22.69 -6.67
CA GLN A 236 -14.41 -23.03 -6.87
C GLN A 236 -13.61 -23.05 -5.55
N CYS A 237 -14.19 -22.62 -4.44
CA CYS A 237 -13.48 -22.46 -3.18
C CYS A 237 -13.61 -23.67 -2.26
N ASN A 238 -12.51 -24.01 -1.58
CA ASN A 238 -12.52 -25.00 -0.50
C ASN A 238 -12.76 -24.33 0.85
N TYR A 239 -13.60 -24.89 1.71
CA TYR A 239 -13.74 -24.37 3.07
C TYR A 239 -12.74 -25.01 4.03
N LYS A 240 -12.16 -24.20 4.92
CA LYS A 240 -11.24 -24.64 5.96
C LYS A 240 -11.59 -24.02 7.31
N LEU A 241 -11.34 -24.75 8.38
CA LEU A 241 -11.55 -24.28 9.76
C LEU A 241 -10.48 -23.27 10.16
N ASP A 242 -10.90 -22.24 10.91
CA ASP A 242 -10.05 -21.29 11.62
C ASP A 242 -8.96 -20.58 10.78
N ILE A 243 -9.24 -20.34 9.49
CA ILE A 243 -8.30 -19.65 8.61
C ILE A 243 -8.55 -18.14 8.47
N CYS A 244 -9.69 -17.60 8.92
CA CYS A 244 -9.95 -16.17 8.80
C CYS A 244 -9.38 -15.35 9.96
N HIS A 245 -9.19 -14.05 9.73
CA HIS A 245 -8.69 -13.12 10.76
C HIS A 245 -9.54 -13.13 12.03
N ILE A 246 -10.87 -13.26 11.92
CA ILE A 246 -11.78 -13.31 13.08
C ILE A 246 -11.58 -14.60 13.89
N CYS A 247 -11.54 -15.76 13.23
CA CYS A 247 -11.31 -17.03 13.92
C CYS A 247 -9.94 -17.04 14.59
N ILE A 248 -8.90 -16.62 13.87
CA ILE A 248 -7.54 -16.52 14.38
C ILE A 248 -7.47 -15.56 15.57
N ALA A 249 -8.05 -14.37 15.48
CA ALA A 249 -8.03 -13.42 16.59
C ALA A 249 -8.75 -13.93 17.84
N LYS A 250 -9.70 -14.87 17.70
CA LYS A 250 -10.41 -15.50 18.82
C LYS A 250 -9.62 -16.67 19.43
N SER A 251 -8.92 -17.45 18.61
CA SER A 251 -8.23 -18.66 19.07
C SER A 251 -6.75 -18.44 19.38
N LEU A 252 -6.07 -17.60 18.61
CA LEU A 252 -4.63 -17.39 18.60
C LEU A 252 -4.26 -15.92 18.26
N PRO A 253 -4.54 -14.93 19.14
CA PRO A 253 -4.39 -13.50 18.85
C PRO A 253 -2.98 -13.04 18.43
N GLU A 254 -1.94 -13.77 18.82
CA GLU A 254 -0.54 -13.55 18.47
C GLU A 254 -0.19 -13.94 17.03
N ASP A 255 -1.06 -14.71 16.37
CA ASP A 255 -0.84 -15.17 15.00
C ASP A 255 -1.08 -14.04 13.99
N LYS A 256 0.02 -13.60 13.39
CA LYS A 256 0.06 -12.49 12.43
C LYS A 256 0.26 -12.96 10.99
N ARG A 257 -0.15 -14.19 10.64
CA ARG A 257 0.11 -14.84 9.33
C ARG A 257 -0.31 -14.03 8.11
N TYR A 258 -1.32 -13.16 8.23
CA TYR A 258 -1.79 -12.26 7.16
C TYR A 258 -1.26 -10.82 7.26
N GLY A 259 -0.31 -10.60 8.17
CA GLY A 259 0.32 -9.31 8.40
C GLY A 259 -0.69 -8.24 8.81
N ARG A 260 -0.42 -7.00 8.40
CA ARG A 260 -1.21 -5.81 8.76
C ARG A 260 -2.29 -5.45 7.75
N SER A 261 -2.44 -6.26 6.70
CA SER A 261 -3.37 -5.98 5.60
C SER A 261 -4.82 -5.87 6.08
N ILE A 262 -5.16 -6.56 7.16
CA ILE A 262 -6.48 -6.51 7.79
C ILE A 262 -6.83 -5.13 8.36
N GLU A 263 -5.86 -4.33 8.77
CA GLU A 263 -6.10 -3.01 9.40
C GLU A 263 -6.86 -2.05 8.47
N THR A 264 -6.65 -2.17 7.16
CA THR A 264 -7.33 -1.35 6.13
C THR A 264 -8.44 -2.10 5.40
N ASN A 265 -8.57 -3.42 5.60
CA ASN A 265 -9.51 -4.26 4.87
C ASN A 265 -10.55 -4.97 5.74
N PHE A 266 -10.58 -4.75 7.07
CA PHE A 266 -11.50 -5.41 8.01
C PHE A 266 -12.98 -5.37 7.61
N LYS A 267 -13.37 -4.37 6.82
CA LYS A 267 -14.73 -4.20 6.28
C LYS A 267 -15.25 -5.43 5.54
N VAL A 268 -14.38 -6.32 5.04
CA VAL A 268 -14.79 -7.58 4.41
C VAL A 268 -15.59 -8.51 5.31
N TYR A 269 -15.48 -8.37 6.64
CA TYR A 269 -16.19 -9.22 7.59
C TYR A 269 -17.55 -8.68 8.02
N VAL A 270 -17.85 -7.42 7.69
CA VAL A 270 -19.02 -6.73 8.26
C VAL A 270 -20.31 -7.37 7.75
N ASP A 271 -20.40 -7.73 6.46
CA ASP A 271 -21.61 -8.33 5.90
C ASP A 271 -21.87 -9.72 6.48
N GLN A 272 -20.81 -10.50 6.67
CA GLN A 272 -20.89 -11.79 7.36
C GLN A 272 -21.43 -11.61 8.79
N VAL A 273 -20.87 -10.68 9.57
CA VAL A 273 -21.30 -10.46 10.97
C VAL A 273 -22.73 -9.93 11.06
N MET A 274 -23.14 -9.04 10.14
CA MET A 274 -24.53 -8.59 10.05
C MET A 274 -25.49 -9.77 9.84
N CYS A 275 -25.15 -10.67 8.91
CA CYS A 275 -25.93 -11.87 8.61
C CYS A 275 -25.98 -12.83 9.81
N ASP A 276 -24.81 -13.18 10.37
CA ASP A 276 -24.68 -14.18 11.44
C ASP A 276 -25.36 -13.73 12.75
N ARG A 277 -25.37 -12.42 13.03
CA ARG A 277 -25.90 -11.86 14.30
C ARG A 277 -27.26 -11.18 14.18
N GLY A 278 -27.72 -10.89 12.96
CA GLY A 278 -28.94 -10.11 12.74
C GLY A 278 -28.82 -8.66 13.25
N VAL A 279 -27.64 -8.05 13.17
CA VAL A 279 -27.36 -6.69 13.66
C VAL A 279 -27.15 -5.70 12.51
N ASP A 280 -27.29 -4.42 12.80
CA ASP A 280 -27.01 -3.37 11.83
C ASP A 280 -25.51 -3.24 11.50
N ASN A 281 -25.21 -2.53 10.40
CA ASN A 281 -23.84 -2.36 9.89
C ASN A 281 -22.88 -1.71 10.89
N ARG A 282 -23.35 -0.73 11.68
CA ARG A 282 -22.52 -0.04 12.67
C ARG A 282 -22.15 -0.99 13.80
N THR A 283 -23.13 -1.75 14.28
CA THR A 283 -22.93 -2.74 15.36
C THR A 283 -21.98 -3.84 14.90
N ALA A 284 -22.19 -4.40 13.70
CA ALA A 284 -21.29 -5.39 13.11
C ALA A 284 -19.87 -4.85 12.92
N GLN A 285 -19.72 -3.62 12.42
CA GLN A 285 -18.42 -2.97 12.27
C GLN A 285 -17.69 -2.82 13.61
N ALA A 286 -18.39 -2.39 14.66
CA ALA A 286 -17.82 -2.26 16.00
C ALA A 286 -17.37 -3.62 16.56
N GLU A 287 -18.16 -4.69 16.36
CA GLU A 287 -17.79 -6.05 16.76
C GLU A 287 -16.54 -6.53 16.02
N VAL A 288 -16.50 -6.38 14.69
CA VAL A 288 -15.32 -6.76 13.87
C VAL A 288 -14.07 -6.02 14.35
N MET A 289 -14.16 -4.71 14.55
CA MET A 289 -13.04 -3.91 15.02
C MET A 289 -12.60 -4.32 16.43
N HIS A 290 -13.54 -4.64 17.32
CA HIS A 290 -13.22 -5.10 18.67
C HIS A 290 -12.49 -6.45 18.65
N VAL A 291 -13.04 -7.43 17.94
CA VAL A 291 -12.47 -8.79 17.84
C VAL A 291 -11.08 -8.76 17.21
N LEU A 292 -10.88 -7.94 16.18
CA LEU A 292 -9.58 -7.83 15.49
C LEU A 292 -8.57 -6.92 16.22
N GLY A 293 -8.91 -6.39 17.40
CA GLY A 293 -8.02 -5.48 18.13
C GLY A 293 -7.81 -4.12 17.42
N LEU A 294 -8.69 -3.74 16.51
CA LEU A 294 -8.63 -2.53 15.69
C LEU A 294 -9.41 -1.36 16.30
N SER A 295 -9.89 -1.48 17.54
CA SER A 295 -10.67 -0.41 18.16
C SER A 295 -9.83 0.88 18.28
N ARG A 296 -10.50 2.03 18.10
CA ARG A 296 -9.87 3.36 18.20
C ARG A 296 -9.05 3.51 19.48
N TRP A 297 -9.60 3.05 20.61
CA TRP A 297 -8.95 3.08 21.92
C TRP A 297 -7.69 2.22 22.00
N GLN A 298 -7.65 1.05 21.36
CA GLN A 298 -6.44 0.22 21.28
C GLN A 298 -5.35 0.90 20.46
N ARG A 299 -5.71 1.49 19.31
CA ARG A 299 -4.74 2.16 18.42
C ARG A 299 -4.24 3.50 18.98
N GLU A 300 -5.10 4.28 19.63
CA GLU A 300 -4.68 5.45 20.39
C GLU A 300 -3.74 5.08 21.55
N SER A 301 -4.03 3.97 22.25
CA SER A 301 -3.15 3.48 23.33
C SER A 301 -1.80 3.00 22.80
N GLU A 302 -1.77 2.31 21.66
CA GLU A 302 -0.55 1.87 21.00
C GLU A 302 0.29 3.07 20.52
N LEU A 303 -0.34 4.05 19.86
CA LEU A 303 0.31 5.27 19.43
C LEU A 303 0.87 6.05 20.63
N TYR A 304 0.11 6.16 21.72
CA TYR A 304 0.57 6.79 22.96
C TYR A 304 1.80 6.07 23.54
N GLY A 305 1.79 4.74 23.59
CA GLY A 305 2.92 3.95 24.07
C GLY A 305 4.19 4.23 23.25
N ILE A 306 4.08 4.24 21.92
CA ILE A 306 5.20 4.53 21.03
C ILE A 306 5.72 5.96 21.20
N VAL A 307 4.82 6.96 21.28
CA VAL A 307 5.22 8.36 21.47
C VAL A 307 5.94 8.54 22.80
N ARG A 308 5.42 7.97 23.90
CA ARG A 308 6.09 7.99 25.21
C ARG A 308 7.48 7.34 25.15
N ASP A 309 7.63 6.23 24.43
CA ASP A 309 8.92 5.56 24.27
C ASP A 309 9.90 6.32 23.37
N LEU A 310 9.43 7.23 22.50
CA LEU A 310 10.26 8.07 21.64
C LEU A 310 10.72 9.36 22.33
N PHE A 311 9.99 9.83 23.34
CA PHE A 311 10.27 11.05 24.09
C PHE A 311 10.38 10.76 25.61
N PRO A 312 11.37 9.95 26.05
CA PRO A 312 11.47 9.52 27.45
C PRO A 312 11.73 10.68 28.43
N ASP A 313 12.38 11.75 27.97
CA ASP A 313 12.75 12.91 28.78
C ASP A 313 11.65 13.99 28.84
N TYR A 314 10.55 13.78 28.11
CA TYR A 314 9.46 14.75 27.99
C TYR A 314 8.18 14.29 28.68
N LYS A 315 7.39 15.27 29.12
CA LYS A 315 6.07 14.99 29.69
C LYS A 315 5.07 14.70 28.57
N VAL A 316 4.81 13.41 28.31
CA VAL A 316 3.78 12.97 27.36
C VAL A 316 2.44 12.80 28.08
N LEU A 317 1.46 13.63 27.73
CA LEU A 317 0.10 13.63 28.29
C LEU A 317 -0.87 12.95 27.33
N ARG A 318 -1.79 12.15 27.89
CA ARG A 318 -2.88 11.52 27.14
C ARG A 318 -4.21 12.25 27.40
N GLU A 319 -5.05 12.37 26.38
CA GLU A 319 -6.36 13.04 26.45
C GLU A 319 -6.30 14.45 27.06
N ALA A 320 -5.24 15.19 26.74
CA ALA A 320 -4.95 16.48 27.35
C ALA A 320 -5.99 17.53 26.95
N SER A 321 -6.42 18.34 27.91
CA SER A 321 -7.32 19.47 27.68
C SER A 321 -6.71 20.72 28.30
N PRO A 322 -5.72 21.35 27.63
CA PRO A 322 -5.16 22.62 28.11
C PRO A 322 -6.25 23.69 28.20
N GLU A 323 -6.13 24.63 29.14
CA GLU A 323 -7.17 25.64 29.40
C GLU A 323 -7.57 26.43 28.14
N TRP A 324 -6.60 26.75 27.28
CA TRP A 324 -6.81 27.45 26.01
C TRP A 324 -7.58 26.65 24.96
N LEU A 325 -7.75 25.34 25.16
CA LEU A 325 -8.45 24.43 24.25
C LEU A 325 -9.94 24.26 24.62
N GLY A 326 -10.36 24.79 25.77
CA GLY A 326 -11.74 24.73 26.23
C GLY A 326 -12.21 23.30 26.50
N ARG A 327 -13.40 22.93 25.98
CA ARG A 327 -13.99 21.58 26.20
C ARG A 327 -13.43 20.48 25.28
N MET A 328 -12.50 20.83 24.39
CA MET A 328 -11.90 19.87 23.46
C MET A 328 -10.70 19.19 24.10
N ARG A 329 -10.32 18.02 23.55
CA ARG A 329 -9.20 17.21 24.03
C ARG A 329 -8.23 16.92 22.88
N ILE A 330 -6.95 16.85 23.19
CA ILE A 330 -5.88 16.34 22.33
C ILE A 330 -5.59 14.91 22.73
N ASP A 331 -5.53 13.99 21.77
CA ASP A 331 -5.33 12.56 22.06
C ASP A 331 -4.00 12.32 22.78
N ILE A 332 -2.90 12.90 22.27
CA ILE A 332 -1.58 12.88 22.90
C ILE A 332 -0.94 14.28 22.79
N TYR A 333 -0.50 14.86 23.90
CA TYR A 333 0.10 16.19 23.95
C TYR A 333 1.46 16.15 24.65
N VAL A 334 2.48 16.72 24.02
CA VAL A 334 3.83 16.93 24.57
C VAL A 334 4.05 18.44 24.68
N PRO A 335 3.76 19.04 25.85
CA PRO A 335 3.74 20.50 26.01
C PRO A 335 5.08 21.16 25.68
N ASP A 336 6.17 20.54 26.15
CA ASP A 336 7.53 21.08 26.06
C ASP A 336 8.01 21.21 24.60
N LEU A 337 7.52 20.34 23.71
CA LEU A 337 7.82 20.35 22.28
C LEU A 337 6.81 21.14 21.45
N GLY A 338 5.74 21.67 22.09
CA GLY A 338 4.60 22.22 21.36
C GLY A 338 3.99 21.20 20.39
N LEU A 339 3.94 19.91 20.76
CA LEU A 339 3.50 18.83 19.87
C LEU A 339 2.17 18.24 20.31
N ALA A 340 1.18 18.24 19.42
CA ALA A 340 -0.05 17.48 19.55
C ALA A 340 -0.08 16.35 18.52
N VAL A 341 -0.36 15.13 18.95
CA VAL A 341 -0.54 13.96 18.09
C VAL A 341 -2.00 13.51 18.19
N GLU A 342 -2.68 13.44 17.05
CA GLU A 342 -4.12 13.15 16.96
C GLU A 342 -4.36 11.92 16.06
N TYR A 343 -5.19 10.99 16.54
CA TYR A 343 -5.61 9.84 15.75
C TYR A 343 -6.96 10.14 15.07
N GLN A 344 -6.91 10.33 13.75
CA GLN A 344 -8.04 10.70 12.92
C GLN A 344 -8.77 9.45 12.40
N GLY A 345 -9.93 9.16 12.99
CA GLY A 345 -10.85 8.12 12.49
C GLY A 345 -11.46 8.44 11.11
N GLU A 346 -12.16 7.48 10.51
CA GLU A 346 -12.74 7.62 9.16
C GLU A 346 -13.78 8.76 9.05
N GLN A 347 -14.48 9.06 10.15
CA GLN A 347 -15.49 10.14 10.25
C GLN A 347 -14.95 11.56 10.00
N HIS A 348 -13.63 11.75 10.06
CA HIS A 348 -12.98 13.03 9.78
C HIS A 348 -12.85 13.33 8.29
N TYR A 349 -12.99 12.31 7.43
CA TYR A 349 -12.73 12.41 5.99
C TYR A 349 -13.97 12.26 5.14
N ARG A 350 -15.01 11.61 5.65
CA ARG A 350 -16.28 11.42 4.95
C ARG A 350 -17.45 11.46 5.93
N PRO A 351 -18.63 11.92 5.50
CA PRO A 351 -19.84 11.81 6.32
C PRO A 351 -20.13 10.34 6.57
N VAL A 352 -20.13 9.97 7.84
CA VAL A 352 -20.50 8.63 8.29
C VAL A 352 -21.90 8.73 8.88
N THR A 353 -22.88 8.09 8.23
CA THR A 353 -24.30 8.12 8.63
C THR A 353 -24.49 7.73 10.10
N ALA A 354 -23.68 6.82 10.63
CA ALA A 354 -23.68 6.41 12.04
C ALA A 354 -23.35 7.53 13.06
N PHE A 355 -22.72 8.63 12.64
CA PHE A 355 -22.37 9.75 13.52
C PHE A 355 -23.27 10.98 13.33
N GLY A 356 -24.33 10.87 12.53
CA GLY A 356 -25.27 11.97 12.25
C GLY A 356 -25.13 12.57 10.84
N GLY A 357 -24.54 11.83 9.90
CA GLY A 357 -24.52 12.19 8.47
C GLY A 357 -23.73 13.46 8.15
N GLU A 358 -24.21 14.24 7.18
CA GLU A 358 -23.55 15.47 6.71
C GLU A 358 -23.50 16.57 7.76
N ASP A 359 -24.54 16.69 8.60
CA ASP A 359 -24.61 17.69 9.68
C ASP A 359 -23.56 17.44 10.75
N ALA A 360 -23.38 16.18 11.15
CA ALA A 360 -22.35 15.81 12.10
C ALA A 360 -20.95 15.90 11.51
N HIS A 361 -20.77 15.55 10.24
CA HIS A 361 -19.51 15.73 9.54
C HIS A 361 -19.11 17.21 9.47
N SER A 362 -20.06 18.09 9.16
CA SER A 362 -19.84 19.55 9.13
C SER A 362 -19.41 20.08 10.51
N LYS A 363 -20.05 19.61 11.58
CA LYS A 363 -19.65 19.95 12.97
C LYS A 363 -18.29 19.39 13.35
N VAL A 364 -17.93 18.18 12.90
CA VAL A 364 -16.59 17.61 13.11
C VAL A 364 -15.53 18.43 12.38
N VAL A 365 -15.77 18.78 11.12
CA VAL A 365 -14.86 19.63 10.32
C VAL A 365 -14.68 21.00 10.95
N GLU A 366 -15.77 21.63 11.41
CA GLU A 366 -15.72 22.93 12.11
C GLU A 366 -14.94 22.84 13.43
N ARG A 367 -15.21 21.80 14.23
CA ARG A 367 -14.50 21.54 15.49
C ARG A 367 -13.01 21.29 15.25
N ASP A 368 -12.65 20.50 14.26
CA ASP A 368 -11.25 20.21 13.93
C ASP A 368 -10.53 21.45 13.42
N ARG A 369 -11.21 22.30 12.63
CA ARG A 369 -10.68 23.60 12.19
C ARG A 369 -10.44 24.51 13.38
N LEU A 370 -11.40 24.63 14.30
CA LEU A 370 -11.25 25.42 15.51
C LEU A 370 -10.11 24.90 16.39
N LYS A 371 -10.03 23.58 16.59
CA LYS A 371 -8.95 22.91 17.33
C LYS A 371 -7.59 23.27 16.73
N ARG A 372 -7.42 23.12 15.41
CA ARG A 372 -6.16 23.48 14.72
C ARG A 372 -5.80 24.95 14.86
N GLN A 373 -6.79 25.84 14.78
CA GLN A 373 -6.56 27.28 14.99
C GLN A 373 -6.09 27.57 16.42
N LEU A 374 -6.70 26.94 17.42
CA LEU A 374 -6.30 27.12 18.82
C LEU A 374 -4.91 26.54 19.07
N CYS A 375 -4.58 25.37 18.52
CA CYS A 375 -3.23 24.81 18.61
C CYS A 375 -2.21 25.77 17.97
N ALA A 376 -2.47 26.26 16.75
CA ALA A 376 -1.57 27.18 16.06
C ALA A 376 -1.36 28.50 16.82
N ARG A 377 -2.42 29.07 17.41
CA ARG A 377 -2.31 30.29 18.24
C ARG A 377 -1.47 30.09 19.51
N ASN A 378 -1.38 28.86 19.99
CA ASN A 378 -0.60 28.51 21.18
C ASN A 378 0.74 27.85 20.83
N ASN A 379 1.22 28.02 19.59
CA ASN A 379 2.47 27.42 19.09
C ASN A 379 2.53 25.89 19.24
N VAL A 380 1.37 25.23 19.13
CA VAL A 380 1.26 23.77 19.13
C VAL A 380 1.08 23.26 17.69
N GLU A 381 2.05 22.50 17.20
CA GLU A 381 1.97 21.80 15.92
C GLU A 381 1.19 20.48 16.08
N VAL A 382 0.19 20.29 15.21
CA VAL A 382 -0.67 19.10 15.23
C VAL A 382 -0.21 18.11 14.16
N VAL A 383 0.15 16.90 14.57
CA VAL A 383 0.49 15.77 13.69
C VAL A 383 -0.64 14.75 13.69
N ASP A 384 -1.31 14.64 12.55
CA ASP A 384 -2.39 13.68 12.38
C ASP A 384 -1.89 12.30 11.94
N PHE A 385 -2.39 11.27 12.63
CA PHE A 385 -2.31 9.87 12.25
C PHE A 385 -3.67 9.41 11.78
N ARG A 386 -3.80 9.12 10.50
CA ARG A 386 -5.04 8.59 9.95
C ARG A 386 -5.29 7.18 10.45
N PHE A 387 -6.57 6.77 10.44
CA PHE A 387 -6.96 5.41 10.78
C PHE A 387 -6.35 4.32 9.89
N ASP A 388 -5.84 4.66 8.71
CA ASP A 388 -5.15 3.73 7.80
C ASP A 388 -3.61 3.81 7.93
N ALA A 389 -3.09 4.70 8.78
CA ALA A 389 -1.65 4.88 8.95
C ALA A 389 -1.03 3.75 9.79
N PRO A 390 0.12 3.19 9.38
CA PRO A 390 0.84 2.22 10.19
C PRO A 390 1.30 2.82 11.53
N ILE A 391 0.85 2.23 12.64
CA ILE A 391 1.32 2.55 13.99
C ILE A 391 2.43 1.55 14.33
N THR A 392 3.67 1.82 13.90
CA THR A 392 4.89 1.11 14.35
C THR A 392 5.91 2.12 14.85
N LYS A 393 6.84 1.68 15.71
CA LYS A 393 7.92 2.56 16.21
C LYS A 393 8.67 3.27 15.09
N THR A 394 9.01 2.58 14.00
CA THR A 394 9.70 3.16 12.84
C THR A 394 8.84 4.19 12.08
N ALA A 395 7.56 3.88 11.84
CA ALA A 395 6.67 4.78 11.09
C ALA A 395 6.35 6.04 11.89
N VAL A 396 6.06 5.89 13.19
CA VAL A 396 5.81 7.01 14.11
C VAL A 396 7.09 7.86 14.25
N LYS A 397 8.26 7.23 14.42
CA LYS A 397 9.56 7.92 14.48
C LYS A 397 9.84 8.74 13.21
N SER A 398 9.60 8.18 12.04
CA SER A 398 9.76 8.89 10.76
C SER A 398 8.84 10.12 10.66
N ARG A 399 7.58 9.98 11.10
CA ARG A 399 6.59 11.05 11.04
C ARG A 399 6.83 12.16 12.07
N LEU A 400 7.40 11.81 13.21
CA LEU A 400 7.77 12.74 14.29
C LEU A 400 9.24 13.16 14.24
N ARG A 401 9.96 12.83 13.16
CA ARG A 401 11.42 13.02 13.05
C ARG A 401 11.86 14.47 13.33
N ARG A 402 11.10 15.45 12.85
CA ARG A 402 11.41 16.89 13.07
C ARG A 402 11.48 17.25 14.56
N PHE A 403 10.66 16.62 15.41
CA PHE A 403 10.65 16.86 16.86
C PHE A 403 11.73 16.08 17.60
N LEU A 404 12.29 15.03 16.98
CA LEU A 404 13.41 14.25 17.51
C LEU A 404 14.77 14.86 17.13
N GLU A 405 14.84 15.56 15.99
CA GLU A 405 16.05 16.24 15.49
C GLU A 405 16.22 17.65 16.08
N SER A 406 15.17 18.23 16.67
CA SER A 406 15.21 19.55 17.33
C SER A 406 15.92 19.54 18.69
N ASP A 407 16.40 18.36 19.10
CA ASP A 407 17.00 18.06 20.41
C ASP A 407 18.51 17.74 20.32
N GLN A 408 19.12 18.03 19.16
CA GLN A 408 20.57 17.92 18.92
C GLN A 408 21.24 19.27 18.69
#